data_AF-A0A087TUK9-F1
#
_entry.id   AF-A0A087TUK9-F1
#
_cell.length_a   1.000
_cell.length_b   1.000
_cell.length_c   1.000
_cell.angle_alpha   90.00
_cell.angle_beta   90.00
_cell.angle_gamma   90.00
#
_symmetry.space_group_name_H-M   'P 1'
#
loop_
_entity.id
_entity.type
_entity.pdbx_description
1 polymer ?
#
loop_
_entity_poly.entity_id
_entity_poly.type
_entity_poly.pdbx_seq_one_letter_code
_entity_poly.pdbx_strand_id
1 'polypeptide(L)'
;MAPVLGYWNIRGFAQPIRLMLAYTETEFEDKNYAFGPAPDFDRSAWLKEKYTLGLDFPALVYYIDGDVKLTQSIAIMRYLARKHKLEPEIEADKIRADLIEQQVADFRRNLGKTAYDSNFKIKEEYMKILPSKLKEFSNYLASRLWFASQD
;
A
#
# COMPACT_ATOMS: atom_id res chain seq x y z
N MET A 1 14.20 7.91 -17.54
CA MET A 1 14.22 6.46 -17.27
C MET A 1 12.85 6.07 -16.74
N ALA A 2 12.41 4.84 -16.97
CA ALA A 2 11.20 4.34 -16.33
C ALA A 2 11.36 4.39 -14.79
N PRO A 3 10.32 4.75 -14.03
CA PRO A 3 10.37 4.69 -12.58
C PRO A 3 10.59 3.26 -12.07
N VAL A 4 11.14 3.12 -10.86
CA VAL A 4 11.38 1.83 -10.21
C VAL A 4 10.52 1.72 -8.96
N LEU A 5 9.71 0.67 -8.88
CA LEU A 5 8.97 0.27 -7.68
C LEU A 5 9.70 -0.90 -7.01
N GLY A 6 10.23 -0.67 -5.80
CA GLY A 6 10.95 -1.69 -5.05
C GLY A 6 10.14 -2.30 -3.93
N TYR A 7 9.94 -3.62 -3.96
CA TYR A 7 9.28 -4.34 -2.87
C TYR A 7 9.72 -5.80 -2.78
N TRP A 8 9.30 -6.48 -1.72
CA TRP A 8 9.40 -7.94 -1.65
C TRP A 8 8.62 -8.59 -2.80
N ASN A 9 9.05 -9.77 -3.24
CA ASN A 9 8.36 -10.61 -4.23
C ASN A 9 7.09 -11.26 -3.64
N ILE A 10 6.17 -10.41 -3.17
CA ILE A 10 4.85 -10.73 -2.62
C ILE A 10 3.91 -9.57 -3.00
N ARG A 11 2.60 -9.75 -2.78
CA ARG A 11 1.61 -8.67 -2.99
C ARG A 11 1.85 -7.50 -2.03
N GLY A 12 1.69 -7.76 -0.73
CA GLY A 12 1.95 -6.83 0.37
C GLY A 12 1.62 -5.36 0.07
N PHE A 13 2.40 -4.43 0.60
CA PHE A 13 2.10 -2.98 0.52
C PHE A 13 2.28 -2.38 -0.88
N ALA A 14 2.99 -3.06 -1.78
CA ALA A 14 3.18 -2.61 -3.14
C ALA A 14 1.98 -2.90 -4.06
N GLN A 15 1.10 -3.84 -3.72
CA GLN A 15 0.00 -4.22 -4.62
C GLN A 15 -0.91 -3.05 -5.05
N PRO A 16 -1.36 -2.16 -4.16
CA PRO A 16 -2.16 -1.00 -4.59
C PRO A 16 -1.39 -0.07 -5.53
N ILE A 17 -0.08 0.10 -5.32
CA ILE A 17 0.79 0.93 -6.16
C ILE A 17 0.93 0.31 -7.57
N ARG A 18 1.17 -1.02 -7.64
CA ARG A 18 1.20 -1.76 -8.92
C ARG A 18 -0.09 -1.59 -9.71
N LEU A 19 -1.25 -1.65 -9.02
CA LEU A 19 -2.55 -1.46 -9.65
C LEU A 19 -2.75 -0.02 -10.14
N MET A 20 -2.31 1.00 -9.39
CA MET A 20 -2.35 2.39 -9.85
C MET A 20 -1.45 2.63 -11.06
N LEU A 21 -0.23 2.08 -11.06
CA LEU A 21 0.68 2.19 -12.20
C LEU A 21 0.11 1.51 -13.44
N ALA A 22 -0.49 0.32 -13.30
CA ALA A 22 -1.18 -0.36 -14.39
C ALA A 22 -2.40 0.44 -14.90
N TYR A 23 -3.23 0.98 -14.00
CA TYR A 23 -4.41 1.78 -14.37
C TYR A 23 -4.04 3.07 -15.12
N THR A 24 -2.93 3.69 -14.73
CA THR A 24 -2.40 4.90 -15.38
C THR A 24 -1.53 4.61 -16.60
N GLU A 25 -1.40 3.33 -16.99
CA GLU A 25 -0.55 2.85 -18.08
C GLU A 25 0.92 3.33 -17.95
N THR A 26 1.38 3.53 -16.71
CA THR A 26 2.75 3.97 -16.44
C THR A 26 3.69 2.79 -16.59
N GLU A 27 4.59 2.84 -17.57
CA GLU A 27 5.71 1.90 -17.65
C GLU A 27 6.65 2.06 -16.46
N PHE A 28 6.97 0.97 -15.77
CA PHE A 28 7.86 0.97 -14.60
C PHE A 28 8.62 -0.35 -14.47
N GLU A 29 9.76 -0.32 -13.79
CA GLU A 29 10.46 -1.52 -13.33
C GLU A 29 9.90 -1.99 -11.98
N ASP A 30 9.34 -3.20 -11.92
CA ASP A 30 8.93 -3.85 -10.66
C ASP A 30 10.11 -4.63 -10.06
N LYS A 31 10.94 -3.95 -9.27
CA LYS A 31 12.10 -4.55 -8.62
C LYS A 31 11.68 -5.39 -7.42
N ASN A 32 11.68 -6.70 -7.63
CA ASN A 32 11.23 -7.70 -6.66
C ASN A 32 12.41 -8.33 -5.89
N TYR A 33 12.50 -8.06 -4.59
CA TYR A 33 13.44 -8.72 -3.68
C TYR A 33 12.85 -10.06 -3.20
N ALA A 34 13.52 -11.17 -3.50
CA ALA A 34 13.12 -12.49 -3.00
C ALA A 34 13.67 -12.75 -1.60
N PHE A 35 12.93 -13.53 -0.82
CA PHE A 35 13.49 -14.17 0.38
C PHE A 35 14.32 -15.39 -0.04
N GLY A 36 15.35 -15.71 0.75
CA GLY A 36 16.00 -17.02 0.69
C GLY A 36 15.05 -18.16 1.11
N PRO A 37 15.49 -19.42 1.00
CA PRO A 37 14.67 -20.57 1.36
C PRO A 37 14.33 -20.60 2.86
N ALA A 38 13.26 -21.32 3.19
CA ALA A 38 12.93 -21.65 4.57
C ALA A 38 13.99 -22.58 5.18
N PRO A 39 14.20 -22.54 6.52
CA PRO A 39 13.49 -21.71 7.49
C PRO A 39 14.08 -20.30 7.67
N ASP A 40 15.22 -20.01 7.03
CA ASP A 40 16.00 -18.81 7.32
C ASP A 40 15.41 -17.54 6.69
N PHE A 41 14.74 -17.67 5.55
CA PHE A 41 14.13 -16.56 4.81
C PHE A 41 15.11 -15.37 4.64
N ASP A 42 16.30 -15.65 4.10
CA ASP A 42 17.37 -14.64 3.96
C ASP A 42 16.86 -13.37 3.25
N ARG A 43 17.28 -12.21 3.76
CA ARG A 43 16.87 -10.88 3.27
C ARG A 43 18.03 -10.11 2.67
N SER A 44 19.18 -10.75 2.47
CA SER A 44 20.43 -10.07 2.09
C SER A 44 20.30 -9.29 0.78
N ALA A 45 19.47 -9.75 -0.17
CA ALA A 45 19.22 -9.06 -1.43
C ALA A 45 18.75 -7.60 -1.23
N TRP A 46 17.81 -7.37 -0.31
CA TRP A 46 17.39 -6.02 0.04
C TRP A 46 18.41 -5.33 0.95
N LEU A 47 18.91 -6.02 1.98
CA LEU A 47 19.77 -5.41 3.01
C LEU A 47 21.07 -4.84 2.43
N LYS A 48 21.61 -5.44 1.35
CA LYS A 48 22.79 -4.95 0.63
C LYS A 48 22.53 -3.61 -0.07
N GLU A 49 21.34 -3.40 -0.61
CA GLU A 49 21.00 -2.19 -1.37
C GLU A 49 20.35 -1.10 -0.52
N LYS A 50 19.79 -1.45 0.64
CA LYS A 50 18.93 -0.59 1.48
C LYS A 50 19.42 0.85 1.61
N TYR A 51 20.71 1.05 1.88
CA TYR A 51 21.29 2.38 2.12
C TYR A 51 22.04 2.97 0.91
N THR A 52 21.97 2.33 -0.25
CA THR A 52 22.67 2.73 -1.49
C THR A 52 21.80 3.52 -2.47
N LEU A 53 20.48 3.52 -2.26
CA LEU A 53 19.50 4.10 -3.20
C LEU A 53 19.29 5.62 -3.02
N GLY A 54 19.84 6.20 -1.95
CA GLY A 54 19.64 7.61 -1.60
C GLY A 54 18.21 7.94 -1.15
N LEU A 55 17.57 7.02 -0.43
CA LEU A 55 16.26 7.23 0.21
C LEU A 55 16.44 7.94 1.56
N ASP A 56 15.63 8.95 1.87
CA ASP A 56 15.68 9.65 3.16
C ASP A 56 15.35 8.73 4.35
N PHE A 57 14.34 7.88 4.17
CA PHE A 57 13.94 6.86 5.14
C PHE A 57 13.96 5.46 4.50
N PRO A 58 15.12 4.78 4.47
CA PRO A 58 15.29 3.49 3.80
C PRO A 58 14.34 2.40 4.30
N ALA A 59 13.36 2.05 3.47
CA ALA A 59 12.35 1.04 3.74
C ALA A 59 11.78 0.45 2.44
N LEU A 60 11.17 -0.73 2.53
CA LEU A 60 10.27 -1.24 1.51
C LEU A 60 8.83 -0.96 1.97
N VAL A 61 7.93 -0.51 1.11
CA VAL A 61 8.07 -0.19 -0.33
C VAL A 61 8.78 1.14 -0.59
N TYR A 62 9.51 1.23 -1.70
CA TYR A 62 10.06 2.48 -2.24
C TYR A 62 9.64 2.71 -3.69
N TYR A 63 9.67 3.96 -4.14
CA TYR A 63 9.46 4.36 -5.53
C TYR A 63 10.48 5.43 -5.94
N ILE A 64 11.17 5.22 -7.06
CA ILE A 64 12.19 6.13 -7.60
C ILE A 64 11.75 6.58 -9.00
N ASP A 65 11.60 7.88 -9.20
CA ASP A 65 11.13 8.50 -10.44
C ASP A 65 11.98 9.74 -10.73
N GLY A 66 13.12 9.52 -11.40
CA GLY A 66 14.16 10.53 -11.55
C GLY A 66 14.71 10.97 -10.19
N ASP A 67 14.59 12.26 -9.89
CA ASP A 67 15.03 12.85 -8.61
C ASP A 67 14.04 12.61 -7.46
N VAL A 68 12.82 12.15 -7.76
CA VAL A 68 11.82 11.85 -6.74
C VAL A 68 12.09 10.46 -6.15
N LYS A 69 12.39 10.42 -4.85
CA LYS A 69 12.73 9.18 -4.13
C LYS A 69 11.87 9.06 -2.88
N LEU A 70 10.91 8.15 -2.91
CA LEU A 70 9.88 8.03 -1.88
C LEU A 70 9.91 6.65 -1.22
N THR A 71 9.64 6.62 0.08
CA THR A 71 9.20 5.43 0.82
C THR A 71 7.83 5.71 1.44
N GLN A 72 7.24 4.72 2.12
CA GLN A 72 5.86 4.73 2.63
C GLN A 72 4.82 4.57 1.51
N SER A 73 4.05 3.48 1.56
CA SER A 73 3.11 3.13 0.48
C SER A 73 2.07 4.21 0.22
N ILE A 74 1.54 4.84 1.27
CA ILE A 74 0.55 5.91 1.17
C ILE A 74 1.15 7.17 0.53
N ALA A 75 2.37 7.55 0.91
CA ALA A 75 3.03 8.71 0.33
C ALA A 75 3.29 8.52 -1.18
N ILE A 76 3.70 7.31 -1.57
CA ILE A 76 3.87 6.93 -2.98
C ILE A 76 2.53 6.99 -3.73
N MET A 77 1.45 6.42 -3.18
CA MET A 77 0.12 6.49 -3.81
C MET A 77 -0.36 7.94 -3.96
N ARG A 78 -0.17 8.79 -2.94
CA ARG A 78 -0.51 10.22 -3.01
C ARG A 78 0.31 10.95 -4.08
N TYR A 79 1.61 10.65 -4.22
CA TYR A 79 2.44 11.19 -5.30
C TYR A 79 1.91 10.80 -6.69
N LEU A 80 1.62 9.52 -6.90
CA LEU A 80 1.04 9.03 -8.16
C LEU A 80 -0.32 9.65 -8.43
N ALA A 81 -1.18 9.78 -7.42
CA ALA A 81 -2.48 10.42 -7.58
C ALA A 81 -2.35 11.86 -8.08
N ARG A 82 -1.43 12.66 -7.51
CA ARG A 82 -1.15 14.02 -8.00
C ARG A 82 -0.57 14.01 -9.42
N LYS A 83 0.44 13.16 -9.68
CA LYS A 83 1.10 13.06 -10.98
C LYS A 83 0.12 12.74 -12.12
N HIS A 84 -0.87 11.89 -11.84
CA HIS A 84 -1.82 11.38 -12.82
C HIS A 84 -3.23 11.98 -12.70
N LYS A 85 -3.41 13.06 -11.93
CA LYS A 85 -4.70 13.75 -11.73
C LYS A 85 -5.82 12.82 -11.25
N LEU A 86 -5.49 11.92 -10.32
CA LEU A 86 -6.43 11.05 -9.61
C LEU A 86 -6.74 11.56 -8.19
N GLU A 87 -6.20 12.72 -7.81
CA GLU A 87 -6.55 13.36 -6.54
C GLU A 87 -7.94 14.02 -6.65
N PRO A 88 -8.74 14.01 -5.58
CA PRO A 88 -10.02 14.71 -5.60
C PRO A 88 -9.82 16.22 -5.68
N GLU A 89 -10.64 16.90 -6.48
CA GLU A 89 -10.52 18.35 -6.69
C GLU A 89 -11.22 19.16 -5.60
N ILE A 90 -12.38 18.68 -5.14
CA ILE A 90 -13.21 19.38 -4.14
C ILE A 90 -12.92 18.88 -2.71
N GLU A 91 -13.08 19.79 -1.75
CA GLU A 91 -12.75 19.52 -0.34
C GLU A 91 -13.54 18.34 0.24
N ALA A 92 -14.81 18.20 -0.12
CA ALA A 92 -15.64 17.09 0.35
C ALA A 92 -15.07 15.72 -0.06
N ASP A 93 -14.53 15.58 -1.27
CA ASP A 93 -13.94 14.32 -1.72
C ASP A 93 -12.51 14.13 -1.19
N LYS A 94 -11.77 15.21 -0.95
CA LYS A 94 -10.46 15.15 -0.25
C LYS A 94 -10.62 14.60 1.15
N ILE A 95 -11.58 15.12 1.91
CA ILE A 95 -11.93 14.60 3.25
C ILE A 95 -12.29 13.11 3.17
N ARG A 96 -13.04 12.71 2.13
CA ARG A 96 -13.40 11.30 1.94
C ARG A 96 -12.18 10.43 1.65
N ALA A 97 -11.32 10.86 0.73
CA ALA A 97 -10.10 10.16 0.35
C ALA A 97 -9.16 9.99 1.55
N ASP A 98 -8.93 11.05 2.33
CA ASP A 98 -8.09 11.00 3.52
C ASP A 98 -8.66 10.05 4.58
N LEU A 99 -9.97 10.10 4.83
CA LEU A 99 -10.60 9.24 5.83
C LEU A 99 -10.57 7.75 5.42
N ILE A 100 -10.93 7.43 4.18
CA ILE A 100 -10.93 6.03 3.71
C ILE A 100 -9.51 5.46 3.64
N GLU A 101 -8.52 6.28 3.26
CA GLU A 101 -7.12 5.88 3.23
C GLU A 101 -6.65 5.42 4.62
N GLN A 102 -6.91 6.24 5.66
CA GLN A 102 -6.53 5.90 7.03
C GLN A 102 -7.32 4.71 7.58
N GLN A 103 -8.62 4.63 7.28
CA GLN A 103 -9.45 3.51 7.72
C GLN A 103 -9.01 2.18 7.09
N VAL A 104 -8.64 2.16 5.81
CA VAL A 104 -8.10 0.99 5.13
C VAL A 104 -6.71 0.63 5.69
N ALA A 105 -5.88 1.62 6.00
CA ALA A 105 -4.57 1.38 6.62
C ALA A 105 -4.70 0.69 7.98
N ASP A 106 -5.63 1.14 8.83
CA ASP A 106 -5.92 0.53 10.12
C ASP A 106 -6.53 -0.86 9.99
N PHE A 107 -7.51 -1.03 9.11
CA PHE A 107 -8.11 -2.34 8.83
C PHE A 107 -7.05 -3.35 8.38
N ARG A 108 -6.18 -2.96 7.46
CA ARG A 108 -5.08 -3.78 6.96
C ARG A 108 -4.05 -4.09 8.04
N ARG A 109 -3.70 -3.11 8.88
CA ARG A 109 -2.78 -3.30 10.01
C ARG A 109 -3.31 -4.34 10.98
N ASN A 110 -4.61 -4.30 11.29
CA ASN A 110 -5.26 -5.28 12.17
C ASN A 110 -5.27 -6.68 11.56
N LEU A 111 -5.61 -6.82 10.28
CA LEU A 111 -5.49 -8.11 9.57
C LEU A 111 -4.05 -8.64 9.59
N GLY A 112 -3.07 -7.77 9.36
CA GLY A 112 -1.65 -8.11 9.43
C GLY A 112 -1.25 -8.65 10.81
N LYS A 113 -1.66 -7.99 11.90
CA LYS A 113 -1.43 -8.47 13.27
C LYS A 113 -2.01 -9.86 13.47
N THR A 114 -3.23 -10.12 12.99
CA THR A 114 -3.88 -11.43 13.09
C THR A 114 -3.17 -12.51 12.27
N ALA A 115 -2.71 -12.19 11.06
CA ALA A 115 -2.07 -13.14 10.17
C ALA A 115 -0.62 -13.50 10.58
N TYR A 116 0.06 -12.60 11.28
CA TYR A 116 1.41 -12.81 11.79
C TYR A 116 1.45 -13.12 13.29
N ASP A 117 0.30 -13.33 13.92
CA ASP A 117 0.22 -13.80 15.30
C ASP A 117 0.71 -15.25 15.42
N SER A 118 1.57 -15.50 16.39
CA SER A 118 2.14 -16.82 16.65
C SER A 118 1.02 -17.82 16.97
N ASN A 119 0.81 -18.78 16.05
CA ASN A 119 -0.25 -19.80 16.10
C ASN A 119 -1.69 -19.28 15.91
N PHE A 120 -1.89 -18.08 15.33
CA PHE A 120 -3.22 -17.54 14.96
C PHE A 120 -4.25 -17.48 16.10
N LYS A 121 -3.81 -17.27 17.35
CA LYS A 121 -4.67 -17.27 18.55
C LYS A 121 -5.75 -16.19 18.49
N ILE A 122 -5.41 -15.01 17.95
CA ILE A 122 -6.34 -13.88 17.86
C ILE A 122 -7.29 -13.95 16.65
N LYS A 123 -7.21 -15.01 15.83
CA LYS A 123 -8.06 -15.17 14.64
C LYS A 123 -9.55 -15.20 15.00
N GLU A 124 -9.93 -15.96 16.02
CA GLU A 124 -11.34 -16.12 16.38
C GLU A 124 -11.99 -14.80 16.79
N GLU A 125 -11.29 -13.98 17.58
CA GLU A 125 -11.75 -12.65 17.97
C GLU A 125 -11.83 -11.70 16.76
N TYR A 126 -10.82 -11.71 15.89
CA TYR A 126 -10.84 -10.95 14.65
C TYR A 126 -12.06 -11.30 13.79
N MET A 127 -12.38 -12.59 13.65
CA MET A 127 -13.52 -13.05 12.84
C MET A 127 -14.87 -12.61 13.44
N LYS A 128 -14.99 -12.46 14.76
CA LYS A 128 -16.22 -11.94 15.41
C LYS A 128 -16.45 -10.47 15.08
N ILE A 129 -15.39 -9.66 15.01
CA ILE A 129 -15.51 -8.21 14.73
C ILE A 129 -15.57 -7.88 13.24
N LEU A 130 -15.06 -8.78 12.38
CA LEU A 130 -14.93 -8.55 10.94
C LEU A 130 -16.25 -8.13 10.26
N PRO A 131 -17.41 -8.78 10.48
CA PRO A 131 -18.67 -8.36 9.86
C PRO A 131 -19.06 -6.92 10.19
N SER A 132 -18.85 -6.50 11.44
CA SER A 132 -19.14 -5.12 11.86
C SER A 132 -18.23 -4.13 11.12
N LYS A 133 -16.93 -4.44 11.02
CA LYS A 133 -15.97 -3.61 10.28
C LYS A 133 -16.27 -3.54 8.79
N LEU A 134 -16.64 -4.65 8.16
CA LEU A 134 -17.06 -4.64 6.76
C LEU A 134 -18.36 -3.85 6.54
N LYS A 135 -19.29 -3.88 7.50
CA LYS A 135 -20.49 -3.05 7.48
C LYS A 135 -20.17 -1.55 7.54
N GLU A 136 -19.16 -1.14 8.31
CA GLU A 136 -18.67 0.25 8.32
C GLU A 136 -18.23 0.70 6.92
N PHE A 137 -17.46 -0.12 6.20
CA PHE A 137 -17.06 0.18 4.81
C PHE A 137 -18.25 0.22 3.83
N SER A 138 -19.18 -0.73 3.95
CA SER A 138 -20.39 -0.77 3.12
C SER A 138 -21.25 0.48 3.32
N ASN A 139 -21.49 0.88 4.57
CA ASN A 139 -22.22 2.10 4.89
C ASN A 139 -21.48 3.35 4.38
N TYR A 140 -20.15 3.35 4.45
CA TYR A 140 -19.33 4.48 4.00
C TYR A 140 -19.31 4.62 2.48
N LEU A 141 -19.33 3.52 1.72
CA LEU A 141 -19.51 3.53 0.26
C LEU A 141 -20.94 3.93 -0.12
N ALA A 142 -21.94 3.37 0.58
CA ALA A 142 -23.36 3.55 0.30
C ALA A 142 -23.69 3.26 -1.18
N SER A 143 -24.29 4.22 -1.88
CA SER A 143 -24.63 4.12 -3.31
C SER A 143 -23.54 4.59 -4.25
N ARG A 144 -22.40 5.07 -3.73
CA ARG A 144 -21.34 5.65 -4.56
C ARG A 144 -20.63 4.61 -5.41
N LEU A 145 -20.22 5.02 -6.61
CA LEU A 145 -19.38 4.18 -7.46
C LEU A 145 -17.98 3.99 -6.86
N TRP A 146 -17.43 5.05 -6.26
CA TRP A 146 -16.11 5.05 -5.65
C TRP A 146 -16.14 5.67 -4.25
N PHE A 147 -15.15 5.33 -3.42
CA PHE A 147 -15.11 5.80 -2.02
C PHE A 147 -14.97 7.33 -1.86
N ALA A 148 -14.32 7.98 -2.83
CA ALA A 148 -14.07 9.42 -2.85
C ALA A 148 -14.70 10.09 -4.10
N SER A 149 -15.95 9.73 -4.40
CA SER A 149 -16.80 10.43 -5.38
C SER A 149 -18.02 11.04 -4.69
N GLN A 150 -18.59 12.09 -5.29
CA GLN A 150 -19.90 12.63 -4.90
C GLN A 150 -21.05 11.69 -5.28
N ASP A 151 -20.91 10.99 -6.41
CA ASP A 151 -21.93 10.10 -6.99
C ASP A 151 -21.61 8.60 -6.89
#